data_AF-A0A3B0KJ89-F1
#
_entry.id   AF-A0A3B0KJ89-F1
#
_cell.length_a   1.000
_cell.length_b   1.000
_cell.length_c   1.000
_cell.angle_alpha   90.00
_cell.angle_beta   90.00
_cell.angle_gamma   90.00
#
_symmetry.space_group_name_H-M   'P 1'
#
loop_
_entity.id
_entity.type
_entity.pdbx_description
1 polymer ?
#
loop_
_entity_poly.entity_id
_entity_poly.type
_entity_poly.pdbx_seq_one_letter_code
_entity_poly.pdbx_strand_id
1 'polypeptide(L)'
;MSEEKSNRNTSVIQHVEAALYVLNQLCIGFVTIWISWMCLRQGLTGIRIHVWLVTFGFIFLMAEGMMCFYEGSWLTLRYTRKYKTAIHVVLQVIGGGMGVAGCLIQLIRDKWSIGVTTHASLGFAAFILCLISLLSGLAAVLARAMSRALSPLVNKTFHVTLGFVAYVIAMMAQYYGFAQTSLFKRQGADFVILMQVATLVSMVLTSIGAIKSLYKKVLSFKS
;
A
#
# COMPACT_ATOMS: atom_id res chain seq x y z
N MET A 1 -34.43 -14.20 22.19
CA MET A 1 -33.64 -15.21 21.44
C MET A 1 -33.07 -14.67 20.11
N SER A 2 -33.76 -13.77 19.40
CA SER A 2 -33.24 -13.10 18.18
C SER A 2 -32.18 -12.04 18.48
N GLU A 3 -32.37 -11.21 19.51
CA GLU A 3 -31.41 -10.16 19.89
C GLU A 3 -30.10 -10.71 20.44
N GLU A 4 -30.14 -11.75 21.27
CA GLU A 4 -28.95 -12.39 21.84
C GLU A 4 -28.10 -13.07 20.76
N LYS A 5 -28.74 -13.68 19.75
CA LYS A 5 -28.06 -14.28 18.60
C LYS A 5 -27.47 -13.22 17.67
N SER A 6 -28.17 -12.10 17.48
CA SER A 6 -27.66 -10.92 16.74
C SER A 6 -26.44 -10.30 17.44
N ASN A 7 -26.50 -10.12 18.76
CA ASN A 7 -25.44 -9.53 19.55
C ASN A 7 -24.19 -10.45 19.62
N ARG A 8 -24.40 -11.77 19.76
CA ARG A 8 -23.33 -12.78 19.73
C ARG A 8 -22.65 -12.83 18.35
N ASN A 9 -23.41 -12.80 17.25
CA ASN A 9 -22.85 -12.78 15.90
C ASN A 9 -22.03 -11.51 15.63
N THR A 10 -22.50 -10.36 16.12
CA THR A 10 -21.78 -9.08 16.01
C THR A 10 -20.44 -9.15 16.76
N SER A 11 -20.41 -9.77 17.95
CA SER A 11 -19.18 -9.97 18.71
C SER A 11 -18.18 -10.89 18.00
N VAL A 12 -18.62 -12.02 17.42
CA VAL A 12 -17.72 -12.93 16.71
C VAL A 12 -17.07 -12.26 15.49
N ILE A 13 -17.85 -11.50 14.71
CA ILE A 13 -17.34 -10.76 13.54
C ILE A 13 -16.26 -9.76 13.96
N GLN A 14 -16.47 -9.03 15.05
CA GLN A 14 -15.49 -8.07 15.58
C GLN A 14 -14.17 -8.74 15.97
N HIS A 15 -14.22 -9.91 16.61
CA HIS A 15 -13.01 -10.67 16.97
C HIS A 15 -12.26 -11.15 15.72
N VAL A 16 -12.97 -11.61 14.69
CA VAL A 16 -12.35 -12.02 13.42
C VAL A 16 -11.71 -10.82 12.71
N GLU A 17 -12.40 -9.68 12.64
CA GLU A 17 -11.84 -8.46 12.02
C GLU A 17 -10.59 -7.96 12.77
N ALA A 18 -10.58 -8.05 14.10
CA ALA A 18 -9.41 -7.74 14.91
C ALA A 18 -8.24 -8.71 14.64
N ALA A 19 -8.50 -10.01 14.59
CA ALA A 19 -7.49 -11.02 14.28
C ALA A 19 -6.87 -10.79 12.88
N LEU A 20 -7.70 -10.51 11.87
CA LEU A 20 -7.23 -10.18 10.53
C LEU A 20 -6.43 -8.88 10.49
N TYR A 21 -6.82 -7.87 11.27
CA TYR A 21 -6.06 -6.63 11.38
C TYR A 21 -4.66 -6.88 11.97
N VAL A 22 -4.58 -7.63 13.07
CA VAL A 22 -3.30 -7.98 13.70
C VAL A 22 -2.44 -8.81 12.75
N LEU A 23 -3.01 -9.79 12.06
CA LEU A 23 -2.30 -10.58 11.06
C LEU A 23 -1.73 -9.70 9.94
N ASN A 24 -2.51 -8.74 9.44
CA ASN A 24 -2.03 -7.81 8.42
C ASN A 24 -0.83 -7.00 8.92
N GLN A 25 -0.92 -6.44 10.12
CA GLN A 25 0.15 -5.67 10.76
C GLN A 25 1.41 -6.52 10.98
N LEU A 26 1.26 -7.78 11.39
CA LEU A 26 2.37 -8.73 11.51
C LEU A 26 3.03 -9.01 10.16
N CYS A 27 2.25 -9.22 9.10
CA CYS A 27 2.78 -9.45 7.75
C CYS A 27 3.53 -8.22 7.21
N ILE A 28 2.93 -7.03 7.30
CA ILE A 28 3.54 -5.76 6.89
C ILE A 28 4.83 -5.53 7.68
N GLY A 29 4.77 -5.67 9.01
CA GLY A 29 5.90 -5.49 9.91
C GLY A 29 7.03 -6.48 9.63
N PHE A 30 6.72 -7.77 9.51
CA PHE A 30 7.70 -8.82 9.22
C PHE A 30 8.48 -8.55 7.94
N VAL A 31 7.78 -8.32 6.82
CA VAL A 31 8.40 -8.06 5.52
C VAL A 31 9.28 -6.81 5.57
N THR A 32 8.76 -5.74 6.17
CA THR A 32 9.46 -4.45 6.24
C THR A 32 10.69 -4.49 7.14
N ILE A 33 10.56 -5.04 8.35
CA ILE A 33 11.65 -5.13 9.32
C ILE A 33 12.76 -6.01 8.76
N TRP A 34 12.42 -7.18 8.21
CA TRP A 34 13.43 -8.09 7.66
C TRP A 34 14.22 -7.45 6.51
N ILE A 35 13.54 -6.88 5.53
CA ILE A 35 14.21 -6.24 4.38
C ILE A 35 15.03 -5.03 4.83
N SER A 36 14.50 -4.23 5.76
CA SER A 36 15.22 -3.08 6.30
C SER A 36 16.49 -3.50 7.01
N TRP A 37 16.39 -4.50 7.89
CA TRP A 37 17.53 -5.07 8.59
C TRP A 37 18.60 -5.60 7.62
N MET A 38 18.19 -6.37 6.60
CA MET A 38 19.07 -6.93 5.60
C MET A 38 19.78 -5.84 4.77
N CYS A 39 19.04 -4.83 4.30
CA CYS A 39 19.59 -3.76 3.47
C CYS A 39 20.50 -2.82 4.27
N LEU A 40 20.11 -2.46 5.50
CA LEU A 40 20.87 -1.54 6.35
C LEU A 40 22.17 -2.18 6.83
N ARG A 41 22.15 -3.46 7.22
CA ARG A 41 23.37 -4.16 7.70
C ARG A 41 24.42 -4.35 6.60
N GLN A 42 24.00 -4.46 5.34
CA GLN A 42 24.89 -4.62 4.18
C GLN A 42 25.22 -3.28 3.48
N GLY A 43 24.76 -2.16 4.03
CA GLY A 43 24.89 -0.82 3.45
C GLY A 43 23.93 -0.56 2.28
N LEU A 44 23.39 0.65 2.22
CA LEU A 44 22.40 1.08 1.22
C LEU A 44 23.05 1.46 -0.13
N THR A 45 23.72 0.52 -0.78
CA THR A 45 24.33 0.73 -2.09
C THR A 45 23.78 -0.18 -3.18
N GLY A 46 23.81 0.32 -4.42
CA GLY A 46 23.35 -0.43 -5.58
C GLY A 46 21.86 -0.77 -5.54
N ILE A 47 21.50 -2.04 -5.76
CA ILE A 47 20.09 -2.49 -5.76
C ILE A 47 19.45 -2.44 -4.35
N ARG A 48 20.25 -2.40 -3.27
CA ARG A 48 19.72 -2.43 -1.89
C ARG A 48 18.98 -1.15 -1.51
N ILE A 49 19.41 0.02 -2.01
CA ILE A 49 18.68 1.27 -1.76
C ILE A 49 17.31 1.26 -2.45
N HIS A 50 17.22 0.73 -3.68
CA HIS A 50 15.96 0.52 -4.38
C HIS A 50 15.04 -0.38 -3.55
N VAL A 51 15.52 -1.57 -3.18
CA VAL A 51 14.75 -2.56 -2.40
C VAL A 51 14.27 -1.97 -1.07
N TRP A 52 15.13 -1.25 -0.36
CA TRP A 52 14.77 -0.63 0.92
C TRP A 52 13.69 0.44 0.74
N LEU A 53 13.88 1.38 -0.20
CA LEU A 53 12.95 2.47 -0.44
C LEU A 53 11.57 1.99 -0.91
N VAL A 54 11.50 1.05 -1.86
CA VAL A 54 10.21 0.54 -2.35
C VAL A 54 9.49 -0.29 -1.31
N THR A 55 10.22 -1.04 -0.48
CA THR A 55 9.62 -1.83 0.62
C THR A 55 9.07 -0.89 1.69
N PHE A 56 9.91 -0.01 2.24
CA PHE A 56 9.49 0.89 3.31
C PHE A 56 8.41 1.88 2.83
N GLY A 57 8.52 2.33 1.59
CA GLY A 57 7.55 3.22 0.96
C GLY A 57 6.21 2.55 0.67
N PHE A 58 6.18 1.56 -0.23
CA PHE A 58 4.94 0.96 -0.70
C PHE A 58 4.33 -0.06 0.25
N ILE A 59 5.14 -0.87 0.94
CA ILE A 59 4.61 -1.97 1.78
C ILE A 59 4.26 -1.46 3.16
N PHE A 60 5.09 -0.61 3.75
CA PHE A 60 4.84 -0.10 5.09
C PHE A 60 4.02 1.18 5.09
N LEU A 61 4.61 2.30 4.68
CA LEU A 61 3.96 3.60 4.81
C LEU A 61 2.67 3.71 3.99
N MET A 62 2.70 3.24 2.73
CA MET A 62 1.52 3.31 1.87
C MET A 62 0.39 2.38 2.36
N ALA A 63 0.71 1.18 2.84
CA ALA A 63 -0.28 0.27 3.43
C ALA A 63 -0.89 0.87 4.71
N GLU A 64 -0.07 1.39 5.63
CA GLU A 64 -0.58 2.06 6.84
C GLU A 64 -1.43 3.29 6.50
N GLY A 65 -1.04 4.05 5.47
CA GLY A 65 -1.82 5.15 4.94
C GLY A 65 -3.20 4.71 4.43
N MET A 66 -3.31 3.53 3.81
CA MET A 66 -4.59 2.95 3.41
C MET A 66 -5.41 2.45 4.61
N MET A 67 -4.74 1.83 5.59
CA MET A 67 -5.35 1.31 6.81
C MET A 67 -5.87 2.40 7.76
N CYS A 68 -5.45 3.66 7.61
CA CYS A 68 -5.97 4.80 8.38
C CYS A 68 -7.49 4.97 8.33
N PHE A 69 -8.14 4.50 7.26
CA PHE A 69 -9.60 4.55 7.11
C PHE A 69 -10.30 3.23 7.40
N TYR A 70 -9.57 2.19 7.80
CA TYR A 70 -10.15 0.92 8.22
C TYR A 70 -10.82 1.10 9.58
N GLU A 71 -12.09 0.71 9.69
CA GLU A 71 -12.90 0.93 10.89
C GLU A 71 -12.40 0.13 12.09
N GLY A 72 -11.83 -1.06 11.86
CA GLY A 72 -11.18 -1.88 12.88
C GLY A 72 -9.73 -1.52 13.19
N SER A 73 -9.19 -0.42 12.65
CA SER A 73 -7.81 0.00 12.90
C SER A 73 -7.65 0.51 14.33
N TRP A 74 -7.03 -0.28 15.21
CA TRP A 74 -6.79 0.14 16.59
C TRP A 74 -5.92 1.40 16.69
N LEU A 75 -4.99 1.58 15.75
CA LEU A 75 -4.11 2.76 15.68
C LEU A 75 -4.89 4.06 15.42
N THR A 76 -6.02 3.98 14.72
CA THR A 76 -6.77 5.19 14.33
C THR A 76 -8.20 5.24 14.84
N LEU A 77 -8.65 4.25 15.61
CA LEU A 77 -10.03 4.12 16.07
C LEU A 77 -10.56 5.38 16.77
N ARG A 78 -9.71 6.04 17.56
CA ARG A 78 -10.07 7.22 18.36
C ARG A 78 -9.91 8.55 17.62
N TYR A 79 -9.34 8.55 16.41
CA TYR A 79 -9.12 9.79 15.66
C TYR A 79 -10.33 10.19 14.84
N THR A 80 -10.60 11.50 14.83
CA THR A 80 -11.64 12.08 13.95
C THR A 80 -11.26 11.92 12.48
N ARG A 81 -12.26 12.02 11.59
CA ARG A 81 -12.03 11.91 10.14
C ARG A 81 -11.01 12.92 9.60
N LYS A 82 -10.91 14.10 10.22
CA LYS A 82 -9.93 15.14 9.87
C LYS A 82 -8.51 14.65 10.11
N TYR A 83 -8.21 14.14 11.30
CA TYR A 83 -6.89 13.59 11.64
C TYR A 83 -6.53 12.34 10.83
N LYS A 84 -7.48 11.41 10.63
CA LYS A 84 -7.28 10.26 9.74
C LYS A 84 -6.87 10.67 8.33
N THR A 85 -7.46 11.74 7.81
CA THR A 85 -7.11 12.29 6.49
C THR A 85 -5.72 12.91 6.49
N ALA A 86 -5.33 13.65 7.54
CA ALA A 86 -4.00 14.21 7.64
C ALA A 86 -2.92 13.13 7.70
N ILE A 87 -3.11 12.10 8.54
CA ILE A 87 -2.19 10.95 8.64
C ILE A 87 -2.09 10.23 7.29
N HIS A 88 -3.22 9.97 6.63
CA HIS A 88 -3.23 9.39 5.29
C HIS A 88 -2.41 10.21 4.31
N VAL A 89 -2.62 11.53 4.22
CA VAL A 89 -1.87 12.38 3.29
C VAL A 89 -0.36 12.31 3.58
N VAL A 90 0.05 12.42 4.85
CA VAL A 90 1.46 12.35 5.23
C VAL A 90 2.07 11.00 4.86
N LEU A 91 1.42 9.90 5.23
CA LEU A 91 1.90 8.55 4.95
C LEU A 91 1.94 8.24 3.45
N GLN A 92 0.96 8.71 2.67
CA GLN A 92 0.95 8.52 1.22
C GLN A 92 2.01 9.37 0.52
N VAL A 93 2.23 10.62 0.93
CA VAL A 93 3.27 11.48 0.34
C VAL A 93 4.66 10.94 0.64
N ILE A 94 4.95 10.58 1.90
CA ILE A 94 6.26 10.04 2.26
C ILE A 94 6.42 8.63 1.67
N GLY A 95 5.44 7.75 1.85
CA GLY A 95 5.50 6.37 1.38
C GLY A 95 5.54 6.24 -0.14
N GLY A 96 4.62 6.93 -0.82
CA GLY A 96 4.60 7.02 -2.28
C GLY A 96 5.86 7.71 -2.82
N GLY A 97 6.32 8.78 -2.18
CA GLY A 97 7.57 9.47 -2.55
C GLY A 97 8.80 8.57 -2.44
N MET A 98 8.93 7.80 -1.35
CA MET A 98 10.00 6.81 -1.19
C MET A 98 9.92 5.72 -2.25
N GLY A 99 8.73 5.17 -2.52
CA GLY A 99 8.55 4.14 -3.54
C GLY A 99 8.89 4.64 -4.95
N VAL A 100 8.43 5.84 -5.31
CA VAL A 100 8.75 6.52 -6.57
C VAL A 100 10.26 6.77 -6.68
N ALA A 101 10.90 7.27 -5.62
CA ALA A 101 12.34 7.50 -5.59
C ALA A 101 13.13 6.19 -5.75
N GLY A 102 12.70 5.11 -5.08
CA GLY A 102 13.28 3.79 -5.23
C GLY A 102 13.23 3.28 -6.67
N CYS A 103 12.08 3.39 -7.34
CA CYS A 103 11.94 3.05 -8.75
C CYS A 103 12.81 3.93 -9.65
N LEU A 104 12.85 5.24 -9.40
CA LEU A 104 13.67 6.19 -10.18
C LEU A 104 15.16 5.88 -10.08
N ILE A 105 15.67 5.57 -8.89
CA ILE A 105 17.07 5.18 -8.69
C ILE A 105 17.42 3.94 -9.50
N GLN A 106 16.52 2.95 -9.55
CA GLN A 106 16.72 1.74 -10.36
C GLN A 106 16.70 2.05 -11.86
N LEU A 107 15.79 2.90 -12.33
CA LEU A 107 15.76 3.36 -13.73
C LEU A 107 17.06 4.08 -14.12
N ILE A 108 17.56 4.99 -13.27
CA ILE A 108 18.82 5.70 -13.52
C ILE A 108 19.99 4.71 -13.58
N ARG A 109 20.05 3.75 -12.65
CA ARG A 109 21.07 2.70 -12.62
C ARG A 109 21.06 1.86 -13.88
N ASP A 110 19.88 1.54 -14.40
CA ASP A 110 19.69 0.73 -15.60
C ASP A 110 19.73 1.58 -16.90
N LYS A 111 20.20 2.83 -16.82
CA LYS A 111 20.32 3.78 -17.95
C LYS A 111 19.00 3.97 -18.70
N TRP A 112 17.90 4.04 -17.95
CA TRP A 112 16.53 4.18 -18.47
C TRP A 112 16.03 2.98 -19.29
N SER A 113 16.74 1.85 -19.25
CA SER A 113 16.26 0.59 -19.81
C SER A 113 15.32 -0.09 -18.83
N ILE A 114 14.12 -0.44 -19.29
CA ILE A 114 13.17 -1.22 -18.49
C ILE A 114 13.46 -2.70 -18.74
N GLY A 115 13.78 -3.43 -17.68
CA GLY A 115 14.02 -4.86 -17.77
C GLY A 115 12.82 -5.63 -18.32
N VAL A 116 13.08 -6.74 -19.03
CA VAL A 116 12.05 -7.63 -19.61
C VAL A 116 11.37 -8.54 -18.57
N THR A 117 11.62 -8.31 -17.28
CA THR A 117 11.08 -9.14 -16.20
C THR A 117 9.71 -8.64 -15.77
N THR A 118 8.85 -9.55 -15.28
CA THR A 118 7.54 -9.16 -14.75
C THR A 118 7.66 -8.19 -13.58
N HIS A 119 8.67 -8.33 -12.72
CA HIS A 119 8.97 -7.36 -11.67
C HIS A 119 9.23 -5.95 -12.23
N ALA A 120 10.05 -5.82 -13.27
CA ALA A 120 10.40 -4.53 -13.85
C ALA A 120 9.20 -3.86 -14.53
N SER A 121 8.39 -4.61 -15.29
CA SER A 121 7.19 -4.06 -15.93
C SER A 121 6.14 -3.61 -14.91
N LEU A 122 5.87 -4.42 -13.88
CA LEU A 122 4.94 -4.07 -12.81
C LEU A 122 5.46 -2.90 -11.97
N GLY A 123 6.75 -2.89 -11.64
CA GLY A 123 7.38 -1.79 -10.90
C GLY A 123 7.31 -0.46 -11.64
N PHE A 124 7.50 -0.47 -12.96
CA PHE A 124 7.34 0.73 -13.79
C PHE A 124 5.88 1.20 -13.86
N ALA A 125 4.94 0.26 -14.03
CA ALA A 125 3.51 0.59 -13.99
C ALA A 125 3.11 1.21 -12.64
N ALA A 126 3.56 0.63 -11.52
CA ALA A 126 3.33 1.17 -10.18
C ALA A 126 3.95 2.57 -10.00
N PHE A 127 5.15 2.80 -10.54
CA PHE A 127 5.81 4.10 -10.52
C PHE A 127 4.96 5.19 -11.20
N ILE A 128 4.49 4.94 -12.43
CA ILE A 128 3.66 5.90 -13.17
C ILE A 128 2.32 6.13 -12.46
N LEU A 129 1.63 5.06 -12.06
CA LEU A 129 0.33 5.17 -11.40
C LEU A 129 0.45 5.87 -10.04
N CYS A 130 1.51 5.63 -9.29
CA CYS A 130 1.76 6.31 -8.02
C CYS A 130 2.01 7.80 -8.24
N LEU A 131 2.80 8.20 -9.25
CA LEU A 131 3.00 9.60 -9.60
C LEU A 131 1.68 10.31 -9.92
N ILE A 132 0.84 9.71 -10.78
CA ILE A 132 -0.46 10.29 -11.12
C ILE A 132 -1.39 10.32 -9.89
N SER A 133 -1.34 9.29 -9.03
CA SER A 133 -2.09 9.25 -7.78
C SER A 133 -1.66 10.36 -6.80
N LEU A 134 -0.35 10.59 -6.62
CA LEU A 134 0.17 11.66 -5.77
C LEU A 134 -0.22 13.04 -6.30
N LEU A 135 -0.11 13.27 -7.61
CA LEU A 135 -0.52 14.52 -8.24
C LEU A 135 -2.02 14.78 -8.12
N SER A 136 -2.86 13.76 -8.35
CA SER A 136 -4.31 13.87 -8.17
C SER A 136 -4.71 14.11 -6.71
N GLY A 137 -3.98 13.51 -5.76
CA GLY A 137 -4.15 13.72 -4.33
C GLY A 137 -3.79 15.14 -3.91
N LEU A 138 -2.66 15.67 -4.39
CA LEU A 138 -2.26 17.05 -4.17
C LEU A 138 -3.27 18.03 -4.78
N ALA A 139 -3.69 17.78 -6.02
CA ALA A 139 -4.75 18.56 -6.67
C ALA A 139 -6.06 18.52 -5.86
N ALA A 140 -6.42 17.40 -5.23
CA ALA A 140 -7.61 17.31 -4.37
C ALA A 140 -7.48 18.12 -3.07
N VAL A 141 -6.28 18.21 -2.50
CA VAL A 141 -6.00 19.03 -1.30
C VAL A 141 -6.03 20.51 -1.67
N LEU A 142 -5.37 20.90 -2.76
CA LEU A 142 -5.33 22.29 -3.24
C LEU A 142 -6.68 22.76 -3.79
N ALA A 143 -7.47 21.89 -4.44
CA ALA A 143 -8.82 22.23 -4.91
C ALA A 143 -9.83 22.48 -3.78
N ARG A 144 -9.56 22.00 -2.55
CA ARG A 144 -10.33 22.45 -1.39
C ARG A 144 -10.01 23.91 -1.03
N ALA A 145 -8.83 24.40 -1.40
CA ALA A 145 -8.41 25.78 -1.24
C ALA A 145 -8.72 26.66 -2.47
N MET A 146 -8.93 26.07 -3.67
CA MET A 146 -9.20 26.78 -4.92
C MET A 146 -10.41 26.19 -5.67
N SER A 147 -11.44 27.01 -5.90
CA SER A 147 -12.70 26.56 -6.51
C SER A 147 -12.65 26.50 -8.06
N ARG A 148 -13.31 25.47 -8.62
CA ARG A 148 -14.04 25.39 -9.92
C ARG A 148 -13.50 24.54 -11.09
N ALA A 149 -12.31 23.95 -11.07
CA ALA A 149 -11.82 23.23 -12.26
C ALA A 149 -12.31 21.77 -12.41
N LEU A 150 -12.51 21.02 -11.32
CA LEU A 150 -12.86 19.59 -11.35
C LEU A 150 -13.88 19.25 -10.26
N SER A 151 -14.86 18.40 -10.58
CA SER A 151 -15.81 17.89 -9.59
C SER A 151 -15.04 17.19 -8.45
N PRO A 152 -15.14 17.67 -7.20
CA PRO A 152 -14.42 17.09 -6.06
C PRO A 152 -14.71 15.60 -5.87
N LEU A 153 -15.90 15.15 -6.26
CA LEU A 153 -16.31 13.76 -6.16
C LEU A 153 -15.62 12.87 -7.20
N VAL A 154 -15.49 13.35 -8.44
CA VAL A 154 -14.82 12.64 -9.54
C VAL A 154 -13.33 12.53 -9.25
N ASN A 155 -12.66 13.64 -8.92
CA ASN A 155 -11.22 13.62 -8.60
C ASN A 155 -10.92 12.70 -7.39
N LYS A 156 -11.76 12.76 -6.35
CA LYS A 156 -11.61 11.88 -5.18
C LYS A 156 -11.77 10.40 -5.52
N THR A 157 -12.69 10.05 -6.42
CA THR A 157 -12.91 8.65 -6.83
C THR A 157 -11.78 8.16 -7.73
N PHE A 158 -11.32 9.02 -8.65
CA PHE A 158 -10.14 8.78 -9.48
C PHE A 158 -8.88 8.54 -8.63
N HIS A 159 -8.58 9.43 -7.67
CA HIS A 159 -7.43 9.31 -6.77
C HIS A 159 -7.46 7.99 -5.97
N VAL A 160 -8.61 7.64 -5.37
CA VAL A 160 -8.74 6.38 -4.61
C VAL A 160 -8.54 5.16 -5.50
N THR A 161 -9.05 5.20 -6.73
CA THR A 161 -8.90 4.09 -7.70
C THR A 161 -7.45 3.95 -8.14
N LEU A 162 -6.80 5.05 -8.54
CA LEU A 162 -5.40 5.02 -8.95
C LEU A 162 -4.47 4.59 -7.83
N GLY A 163 -4.64 5.14 -6.62
CA GLY A 163 -3.83 4.77 -5.47
C GLY A 163 -3.98 3.29 -5.10
N PHE A 164 -5.21 2.76 -5.19
CA PHE A 164 -5.48 1.34 -4.96
C PHE A 164 -4.80 0.45 -6.01
N VAL A 165 -4.97 0.76 -7.30
CA VAL A 165 -4.34 -0.03 -8.39
C VAL A 165 -2.82 0.07 -8.31
N ALA A 166 -2.26 1.25 -8.02
CA ALA A 166 -0.83 1.44 -7.82
C ALA A 166 -0.30 0.58 -6.67
N TYR A 167 -1.01 0.54 -5.53
CA TYR A 167 -0.66 -0.31 -4.40
C TYR A 167 -0.63 -1.79 -4.77
N VAL A 168 -1.70 -2.30 -5.39
CA VAL A 168 -1.78 -3.72 -5.79
C VAL A 168 -0.67 -4.08 -6.77
N ILE A 169 -0.42 -3.25 -7.78
CA ILE A 169 0.66 -3.49 -8.74
C ILE A 169 2.04 -3.43 -8.07
N ALA A 170 2.26 -2.51 -7.11
CA ALA A 170 3.51 -2.44 -6.34
C ALA A 170 3.72 -3.71 -5.48
N MET A 171 2.68 -4.20 -4.83
CA MET A 171 2.73 -5.44 -4.04
C MET A 171 3.01 -6.66 -4.93
N MET A 172 2.41 -6.73 -6.13
CA MET A 172 2.70 -7.76 -7.12
C MET A 172 4.13 -7.66 -7.66
N ALA A 173 4.64 -6.44 -7.90
CA ALA A 173 6.03 -6.23 -8.27
C ALA A 173 6.97 -6.75 -7.18
N GLN A 174 6.67 -6.50 -5.90
CA GLN A 174 7.46 -7.03 -4.79
C GLN A 174 7.43 -8.56 -4.74
N TYR A 175 6.26 -9.17 -4.89
CA TYR A 175 6.10 -10.63 -4.92
C TYR A 175 7.04 -11.28 -5.95
N TYR A 176 7.09 -10.74 -7.18
CA TYR A 176 8.02 -11.23 -8.21
C TYR A 176 9.47 -10.85 -7.91
N GLY A 177 9.71 -9.71 -7.27
CA GLY A 177 11.03 -9.24 -6.86
C GLY A 177 11.77 -10.23 -5.96
N PHE A 178 11.06 -10.91 -5.05
CA PHE A 178 11.66 -11.95 -4.19
C PHE A 178 12.17 -13.15 -4.99
N ALA A 179 11.45 -13.57 -6.02
CA ALA A 179 11.84 -14.73 -6.83
C ALA A 179 12.83 -14.38 -7.95
N GLN A 180 12.87 -13.11 -8.41
CA GLN A 180 13.68 -12.71 -9.56
C GLN A 180 15.02 -12.09 -9.17
N THR A 181 15.15 -11.56 -7.95
CA THR A 181 16.38 -10.90 -7.49
C THR A 181 17.30 -11.88 -6.77
N SER A 182 18.59 -11.89 -7.12
CA SER A 182 19.61 -12.75 -6.49
C SER A 182 19.79 -12.49 -4.99
N LEU A 183 19.42 -11.31 -4.50
CA LEU A 183 19.44 -10.93 -3.09
C LEU A 183 18.65 -11.90 -2.19
N PHE A 184 17.47 -12.33 -2.65
CA PHE A 184 16.57 -13.17 -1.86
C PHE A 184 16.75 -14.65 -2.15
N LYS A 185 17.11 -15.04 -3.37
CA LYS A 185 17.41 -16.43 -3.73
C LYS A 185 18.47 -17.07 -2.83
N ARG A 186 19.44 -16.29 -2.37
CA ARG A 186 20.51 -16.75 -1.45
C ARG A 186 20.02 -17.15 -0.06
N GLN A 187 18.79 -16.79 0.31
CA GLN A 187 18.19 -17.11 1.61
C GLN A 187 17.48 -18.47 1.64
N GLY A 188 17.37 -19.16 0.49
CA GLY A 188 16.65 -20.42 0.36
C GLY A 188 15.22 -20.28 -0.17
N ALA A 189 14.71 -21.33 -0.81
CA ALA A 189 13.42 -21.32 -1.48
C ALA A 189 12.25 -21.12 -0.51
N ASP A 190 12.28 -21.79 0.64
CA ASP A 190 11.23 -21.69 1.67
C ASP A 190 11.09 -20.26 2.20
N PHE A 191 12.21 -19.57 2.37
CA PHE A 191 12.22 -18.18 2.82
C PHE A 191 11.61 -17.23 1.77
N VAL A 192 11.92 -17.44 0.49
CA VAL A 192 11.31 -16.68 -0.62
C VAL A 192 9.79 -16.89 -0.63
N ILE A 193 9.33 -18.13 -0.48
CA ILE A 193 7.90 -18.46 -0.41
C ILE A 193 7.24 -17.76 0.78
N LEU A 194 7.87 -17.78 1.96
CA LEU A 194 7.36 -17.10 3.15
C LEU A 194 7.17 -15.59 2.90
N MET A 195 8.17 -14.92 2.32
CA MET A 195 8.11 -13.48 2.00
C MET A 195 7.00 -13.16 0.99
N GLN A 196 6.83 -14.03 -0.01
CA GLN A 196 5.77 -13.94 -1.00
C GLN A 196 4.38 -14.09 -0.38
N VAL A 197 4.18 -15.12 0.44
CA VAL A 197 2.90 -15.36 1.14
C VAL A 197 2.58 -14.20 2.08
N ALA A 198 3.53 -13.75 2.89
CA ALA A 198 3.33 -12.62 3.80
C ALA A 198 2.92 -11.34 3.04
N THR A 199 3.55 -11.08 1.88
CA THR A 199 3.23 -9.93 1.03
C THR A 199 1.85 -10.05 0.37
N LEU A 200 1.46 -11.24 -0.09
CA LEU A 200 0.13 -11.46 -0.66
C LEU A 200 -0.97 -11.34 0.40
N VAL A 201 -0.75 -11.91 1.59
CA VAL A 201 -1.69 -11.79 2.71
C VAL A 201 -1.86 -10.32 3.09
N SER A 202 -0.77 -9.56 3.22
CA SER A 202 -0.88 -8.13 3.57
C SER A 202 -1.54 -7.30 2.48
N MET A 203 -1.26 -7.59 1.21
CA MET A 203 -1.92 -6.95 0.07
C MET A 203 -3.44 -7.15 0.13
N VAL A 204 -3.90 -8.40 0.31
CA VAL A 204 -5.32 -8.73 0.36
C VAL A 204 -6.00 -8.04 1.54
N LEU A 205 -5.44 -8.16 2.74
CA LEU A 205 -6.04 -7.62 3.95
C LEU A 205 -6.09 -6.08 3.94
N THR A 206 -5.02 -5.43 3.47
CA THR A 206 -4.98 -3.96 3.30
C THR A 206 -6.01 -3.46 2.27
N SER A 207 -6.27 -4.28 1.26
CA SER A 207 -7.19 -3.94 0.17
C SER A 207 -8.67 -3.96 0.58
N ILE A 208 -9.05 -4.71 1.63
CA ILE A 208 -10.46 -4.87 2.05
C ILE A 208 -11.12 -3.51 2.30
N GLY A 209 -10.46 -2.63 3.06
CA GLY A 209 -10.98 -1.30 3.39
C GLY A 209 -11.16 -0.42 2.15
N ALA A 210 -10.19 -0.45 1.23
CA ALA A 210 -10.24 0.30 -0.02
C ALA A 210 -11.35 -0.19 -0.95
N ILE A 211 -11.52 -1.50 -1.10
CA ILE A 211 -12.58 -2.13 -1.90
C ILE A 211 -13.96 -1.75 -1.34
N LYS A 212 -14.18 -1.89 -0.02
CA LYS A 212 -15.43 -1.48 0.63
C LYS A 212 -15.76 0.01 0.36
N SER A 213 -14.76 0.88 0.40
CA SER A 213 -14.89 2.32 0.11
C SER A 213 -15.26 2.59 -1.35
N LEU A 214 -14.59 1.93 -2.30
CA LEU A 214 -14.86 2.05 -3.73
C LEU A 214 -16.27 1.53 -4.07
N TYR A 215 -16.67 0.39 -3.51
CA TYR A 215 -18.00 -0.19 -3.73
C TYR A 215 -19.12 0.78 -3.30
N LYS A 216 -19.01 1.37 -2.10
CA LYS A 216 -19.97 2.38 -1.61
C LYS A 216 -20.05 3.60 -2.54
N LYS A 217 -18.92 4.05 -3.10
CA LYS A 217 -18.87 5.18 -4.03
C LYS A 217 -19.54 4.86 -5.37
N VAL A 218 -19.28 3.69 -5.94
CA VAL A 218 -19.90 3.25 -7.20
C VAL A 218 -21.42 3.17 -7.07
N LEU A 219 -21.92 2.66 -5.93
CA LEU A 219 -23.36 2.65 -5.64
C LEU A 219 -23.95 4.06 -5.59
N SER A 220 -23.25 5.01 -4.96
CA SER A 220 -23.68 6.41 -4.88
C SER A 220 -23.74 7.14 -6.23
N PHE A 221 -23.06 6.64 -7.27
CA PHE A 221 -23.17 7.20 -8.63
C PHE A 221 -24.36 6.63 -9.42
N LYS A 222 -24.94 5.52 -8.96
CA LYS A 222 -26.10 4.87 -9.60
C LYS A 222 -27.45 5.34 -9.03
N SER A 223 -27.44 5.99 -7.87
CA SER A 223 -28.60 6.61 -7.22
C SER A 223 -28.71 8.09 -7.58
#